data_AF-A0A0G0KCG1-F1
#
_entry.id   AF-A0A0G0KCG1-F1
#
_cell.length_a   1.000
_cell.length_b   1.000
_cell.length_c   1.000
_cell.angle_alpha   90.00
_cell.angle_beta   90.00
_cell.angle_gamma   90.00
#
_symmetry.space_group_name_H-M   'P 1'
#
loop_
_entity.id
_entity.type
_entity.pdbx_description
1 polymer ?
#
loop_
_entity_poly.entity_id
_entity_poly.type
_entity_poly.pdbx_seq_one_letter_code
_entity_poly.pdbx_strand_id
1 'polypeptide(L)'
;MKQILIFLAILFLGFAVGRVGHILGGQLKSPHHWIYGLILIIVGIIFRKNTWGIWALSFGIGLFISDLKDFMTLKFYGVDDVKIKKFWEID
;
A
#
# COMPACT_ATOMS: atom_id res chain seq x y z
N MET A 1 -7.48 -23.36 1.33
CA MET A 1 -8.61 -22.46 1.01
C MET A 1 -8.78 -21.33 2.02
N LYS A 2 -9.03 -21.58 3.33
CA LYS A 2 -9.19 -20.51 4.35
C LYS A 2 -8.00 -19.53 4.43
N GLN A 3 -6.77 -20.03 4.42
CA GLN A 3 -5.56 -19.19 4.47
C GLN A 3 -5.41 -18.27 3.25
N ILE A 4 -5.81 -18.73 2.07
CA ILE A 4 -5.78 -17.93 0.83
C ILE A 4 -6.79 -16.79 0.95
N LEU A 5 -7.99 -17.05 1.47
CA LEU A 5 -8.99 -16.00 1.70
C LEU A 5 -8.51 -14.94 2.70
N ILE A 6 -7.85 -15.37 3.79
CA ILE A 6 -7.24 -14.44 4.75
C ILE A 6 -6.16 -13.59 4.07
N PHE A 7 -5.29 -14.22 3.27
CA PHE A 7 -4.25 -13.52 2.51
C PHE A 7 -4.86 -12.45 1.58
N LEU A 8 -5.87 -12.83 0.79
CA LEU A 8 -6.56 -11.93 -0.14
C LEU A 8 -7.28 -10.80 0.59
N ALA A 9 -7.90 -11.09 1.74
CA ALA A 9 -8.55 -10.07 2.56
C ALA A 9 -7.53 -9.05 3.10
N ILE A 10 -6.39 -9.51 3.62
CA ILE A 10 -5.34 -8.62 4.15
C ILE A 10 -4.70 -7.79 3.02
N LEU A 11 -4.47 -8.41 1.86
CA LEU A 11 -3.98 -7.70 0.67
C LEU A 11 -4.97 -6.62 0.23
N PHE A 12 -6.26 -6.96 0.14
CA PHE A 12 -7.30 -5.99 -0.21
C PHE A 12 -7.40 -4.86 0.82
N LEU A 13 -7.27 -5.16 2.12
CA LEU A 13 -7.23 -4.15 3.16
C LEU A 13 -6.03 -3.21 2.99
N GLY A 14 -4.84 -3.74 2.68
CA GLY A 14 -3.66 -2.93 2.37
C GLY A 14 -3.91 -1.97 1.20
N PHE A 15 -4.48 -2.49 0.11
CA PHE A 15 -4.86 -1.68 -1.05
C PHE A 15 -5.88 -0.59 -0.67
N ALA A 16 -6.96 -0.96 0.03
CA ALA A 16 -8.01 -0.03 0.43
C ALA A 16 -7.47 1.08 1.35
N VAL A 17 -6.62 0.75 2.32
CA VAL A 17 -5.97 1.74 3.19
C VAL A 17 -5.10 2.69 2.38
N GLY A 18 -4.31 2.18 1.44
CA GLY A 18 -3.50 3.02 0.56
C GLY A 18 -4.33 3.98 -0.28
N ARG A 19 -5.45 3.51 -0.87
CA ARG A 19 -6.36 4.38 -1.63
C ARG A 19 -7.04 5.42 -0.75
N VAL A 20 -7.52 5.05 0.43
CA VAL A 20 -8.12 6.01 1.37
C VAL A 20 -7.08 7.03 1.82
N GLY A 21 -5.84 6.60 2.12
CA GLY A 21 -4.73 7.48 2.45
C GLY A 21 -4.40 8.44 1.30
N HIS A 22 -4.37 7.95 0.07
CA HIS A 22 -4.11 8.76 -1.12
C HIS A 22 -5.23 9.79 -1.41
N ILE A 23 -6.50 9.44 -1.13
CA ILE A 23 -7.66 10.34 -1.31
C ILE A 23 -7.74 11.41 -0.21
N LEU A 24 -7.61 11.00 1.07
CA LEU A 24 -7.81 11.88 2.22
C LEU A 24 -6.52 12.61 2.64
N GLY A 25 -5.39 11.92 2.52
CA GLY A 25 -4.07 12.37 2.95
C GLY A 25 -3.20 12.91 1.83
N GLY A 26 -3.59 12.81 0.55
CA GLY A 26 -2.80 13.31 -0.58
C GLY A 26 -2.55 14.83 -0.57
N GLN A 27 -3.26 15.58 0.27
CA GLN A 27 -3.01 17.01 0.51
C GLN A 27 -1.91 17.29 1.55
N LEU A 28 -1.48 16.26 2.29
CA LEU A 28 -0.43 16.36 3.28
C LEU A 28 0.93 16.21 2.61
N LYS A 29 1.90 16.99 3.06
CA LYS A 29 3.29 16.88 2.60
C LYS A 29 3.96 15.70 3.30
N SER A 30 3.77 14.50 2.78
CA SER A 30 4.28 13.26 3.34
C SER A 30 5.02 12.41 2.31
N PRO A 31 5.81 11.41 2.75
CA PRO A 31 6.25 10.34 1.86
C PRO A 31 5.05 9.68 1.16
N HIS A 32 5.24 9.29 -0.10
CA HIS A 32 4.19 8.59 -0.84
C HIS A 32 3.92 7.20 -0.25
N HIS A 33 2.70 6.70 -0.46
CA HIS A 33 2.18 5.53 0.24
C HIS A 33 2.92 4.25 -0.14
N TRP A 34 3.44 4.18 -1.38
CA TRP A 34 4.26 3.07 -1.83
C TRP A 34 5.52 2.86 -0.97
N ILE A 35 6.08 3.92 -0.36
CA ILE A 35 7.26 3.79 0.52
C ILE A 35 6.90 2.99 1.77
N TYR A 36 5.76 3.28 2.39
CA TYR A 36 5.28 2.52 3.55
C TYR A 36 4.95 1.07 3.16
N GLY A 37 4.36 0.87 1.97
CA GLY A 37 4.15 -0.45 1.39
C GLY A 37 5.45 -1.24 1.24
N LEU A 38 6.49 -0.61 0.68
CA LEU A 38 7.81 -1.21 0.51
C LEU A 38 8.48 -1.58 1.84
N ILE A 39 8.40 -0.71 2.84
CA ILE A 39 8.92 -1.00 4.18
C ILE A 39 8.22 -2.23 4.77
N LEU A 40 6.89 -2.31 4.66
CA LEU A 40 6.12 -3.46 5.14
C LEU A 40 6.46 -4.75 4.39
N ILE A 41 6.71 -4.67 3.07
CA ILE A 41 7.19 -5.81 2.28
C ILE A 41 8.53 -6.30 2.82
N ILE A 42 9.49 -5.39 3.03
CA ILE A 42 10.83 -5.74 3.55
C ILE A 42 10.73 -6.38 4.93
N VAL A 43 9.97 -5.76 5.86
CA VAL A 43 9.73 -6.30 7.20
C VAL A 43 9.05 -7.67 7.11
N GLY A 44 8.03 -7.82 6.27
CA GLY A 44 7.33 -9.07 6.06
C GLY A 44 8.24 -10.20 5.54
N ILE A 45 9.17 -9.88 4.63
CA ILE A 45 10.17 -10.84 4.12
C ILE A 45 11.13 -11.28 5.24
N ILE A 46 11.61 -10.36 6.07
CA ILE A 46 12.51 -10.65 7.20
C ILE A 46 11.82 -11.59 8.19
N PHE A 47 10.56 -11.34 8.49
CA PHE A 47 9.78 -12.09 9.48
C PHE A 47 8.84 -13.15 8.86
N ARG A 48 9.11 -13.61 7.63
CA ARG A 48 8.22 -14.52 6.88
C ARG A 48 7.93 -15.86 7.57
N LYS A 49 8.75 -16.25 8.55
CA LYS A 49 8.53 -17.46 9.37
C LYS A 49 7.42 -17.28 10.40
N ASN A 50 7.04 -16.04 10.70
CA ASN A 50 5.99 -15.69 11.63
C ASN A 50 4.71 -15.34 10.86
N THR A 51 3.55 -15.73 11.40
CA THR A 51 2.24 -15.44 10.78
C THR A 51 2.01 -13.95 10.55
N TRP A 52 2.42 -13.11 11.49
CA TRP A 52 2.31 -11.66 11.35
C TRP A 52 3.24 -11.10 10.26
N GLY A 53 4.37 -11.75 9.97
CA GLY A 53 5.26 -11.35 8.87
C GLY A 53 4.62 -11.62 7.51
N ILE A 54 3.89 -12.73 7.38
CA ILE A 54 3.05 -12.98 6.19
C ILE A 54 1.97 -11.92 6.06
N TRP A 55 1.30 -11.53 7.16
CA TRP A 55 0.29 -10.47 7.13
C TRP A 55 0.88 -9.11 6.74
N ALA A 56 2.03 -8.75 7.31
CA ALA A 56 2.75 -7.52 6.95
C ALA A 56 3.15 -7.52 5.47
N LEU A 57 3.63 -8.65 4.95
CA LEU A 57 3.95 -8.82 3.54
C LEU A 57 2.71 -8.65 2.65
N SER A 58 1.61 -9.35 2.95
CA SER A 58 0.35 -9.25 2.19
C SER A 58 -0.20 -7.84 2.18
N PHE A 59 -0.24 -7.20 3.34
CA PHE A 59 -0.74 -5.84 3.49
C PHE A 59 0.18 -4.84 2.77
N GLY A 60 1.49 -4.99 2.92
CA GLY A 60 2.49 -4.17 2.24
C GLY A 60 2.39 -4.25 0.72
N ILE A 61 2.16 -5.44 0.16
CA ILE A 61 1.91 -5.63 -1.27
C ILE A 61 0.65 -4.85 -1.70
N GLY A 62 -0.45 -4.98 -0.97
CA GLY A 62 -1.68 -4.24 -1.26
C GLY A 62 -1.46 -2.72 -1.24
N LEU A 63 -0.82 -2.23 -0.18
CA LEU A 63 -0.50 -0.82 0.02
C LEU A 63 0.42 -0.29 -1.10
N PHE A 64 1.43 -1.06 -1.48
CA PHE A 64 2.36 -0.71 -2.56
C PHE A 64 1.64 -0.63 -3.92
N ILE A 65 0.79 -1.61 -4.24
CA ILE A 65 0.05 -1.64 -5.52
C ILE A 65 -0.92 -0.47 -5.65
N SER A 66 -1.48 0.04 -4.55
CA SER A 66 -2.43 1.16 -4.59
C SER A 66 -1.83 2.49 -5.08
N ASP A 67 -0.49 2.57 -5.11
CA ASP A 67 0.32 3.77 -5.36
C ASP A 67 1.50 3.44 -6.31
N LEU A 68 1.25 2.47 -7.22
CA LEU A 68 2.25 1.88 -8.11
C LEU A 68 2.78 2.85 -9.19
N LYS A 69 1.95 3.69 -9.79
CA LYS A 69 2.38 4.66 -10.81
C LYS A 69 3.15 5.83 -10.18
N ASP A 70 2.89 6.21 -8.93
CA ASP A 70 3.75 7.15 -8.18
C ASP A 70 5.14 6.54 -7.91
N PHE A 71 5.21 5.24 -7.60
CA PHE A 71 6.47 4.50 -7.56
C PHE A 71 7.17 4.48 -8.93
N MET A 72 6.45 4.14 -10.00
CA MET A 72 7.01 4.06 -11.37
C MET A 72 7.52 5.42 -11.87
N THR A 73 6.94 6.51 -11.37
CA THR A 73 7.39 7.89 -11.66
C THR A 73 8.40 8.43 -10.64
N LEU A 74 8.84 7.60 -9.70
CA LEU A 74 9.84 7.93 -8.67
C LEU A 74 9.44 9.14 -7.82
N LYS A 75 8.16 9.30 -7.53
CA LYS A 75 7.68 10.32 -6.59
C LYS A 75 7.83 9.82 -5.16
N PHE A 76 8.81 10.36 -4.44
CA PHE A 76 9.09 9.93 -3.06
C PHE A 76 8.41 10.78 -2.00
N TYR A 77 8.20 12.07 -2.27
CA TYR A 77 7.70 13.01 -1.28
C TYR A 77 7.00 14.18 -1.97
N GLY A 78 5.83 14.58 -1.47
CA GLY A 78 5.11 15.67 -2.09
C GLY A 78 3.68 15.78 -1.63
N VAL A 79 2.94 16.60 -2.36
CA VAL A 79 1.49 16.71 -2.30
C VAL A 79 1.00 16.20 -3.65
N ASP A 80 -0.11 15.47 -3.64
CA ASP A 80 -0.70 14.99 -4.87
C ASP A 80 -1.54 16.06 -5.57
N ASP A 81 -1.70 15.90 -6.88
CA ASP A 81 -2.59 16.75 -7.68
C ASP A 81 -4.02 16.74 -7.11
N VAL A 82 -4.64 17.92 -7.07
CA VAL A 82 -5.99 18.16 -6.50
C VAL A 82 -7.13 17.56 -7.33
N LYS A 83 -6.84 16.56 -8.17
CA LYS A 83 -7.85 15.88 -8.98
C LYS A 83 -8.72 14.99 -8.10
N ILE A 84 -9.98 14.82 -8.48
CA ILE A 84 -10.89 13.86 -7.82
C ILE A 84 -10.33 12.45 -8.09
N LYS A 85 -9.66 11.88 -7.08
CA LYS A 85 -9.07 10.55 -7.19
C LYS A 85 -10.13 9.47 -6.98
N LYS A 86 -10.15 8.47 -7.85
CA LYS A 86 -11.11 7.36 -7.75
C LYS A 86 -10.55 6.24 -6.88
N PHE A 87 -11.40 5.56 -6.12
CA PHE A 87 -10.97 4.44 -5.27
C PHE A 87 -10.26 3.34 -6.06
N TRP A 88 -10.77 2.97 -7.24
CA TRP A 88 -10.24 1.89 -8.07
C TRP A 88 -9.09 2.29 -8.99
N GLU A 89 -8.67 3.56 -8.96
CA GLU A 89 -7.52 4.00 -9.74
C GLU A 89 -6.23 3.49 -9.09
N ILE A 90 -5.26 3.12 -9.92
CA ILE A 90 -3.91 2.79 -9.48
C ILE A 90 -3.07 4.00 -9.87
N ASP A 91 -2.69 4.78 -8.86
CA ASP A 91 -1.92 6.03 -9.04
C ASP A 91 -0.44 5.82 -8.96
#